data_AF-A0A847HL62-F1
#
_entry.id   AF-A0A847HL62-F1
#
_cell.length_a   1.000
_cell.length_b   1.000
_cell.length_c   1.000
_cell.angle_alpha   90.00
_cell.angle_beta   90.00
_cell.angle_gamma   90.00
#
_symmetry.space_group_name_H-M   'P 1'
#
loop_
_entity.id
_entity.type
_entity.pdbx_description
1 polymer ?
#
loop_
_entity_poly.entity_id
_entity_poly.type
_entity_poly.pdbx_seq_one_letter_code
_entity_poly.pdbx_strand_id
1 'polypeptide(L)'
;MIRMPVKARRGVAIAVVLVFCTAILTLLGILLMNTRQQRGTFSKQYEQTRALMAARSAVQLAIYKYRVLPSEYYRIHQMAIAVKAGGDPAEFNITRMIWLHDLQTEHANTPAAKIKQHLEAGAAGIFDFGVEEFDLVSRTLQGYNQDYLRVRAWGSFNGTRKTLEELVEVQIAQ
;
A
#
# COMPACT_ATOMS: atom_id res chain seq x y z
N MET A 1 40.05 -34.28 56.96
CA MET A 1 38.61 -34.31 56.61
C MET A 1 38.00 -32.96 57.03
N ILE A 2 38.03 -31.96 56.14
CA ILE A 2 37.62 -30.59 56.48
C ILE A 2 36.09 -30.50 56.39
N ARG A 3 35.41 -30.53 57.56
CA ARG A 3 33.98 -30.26 57.65
C ARG A 3 33.76 -28.76 57.44
N MET A 4 33.42 -28.37 56.22
CA MET A 4 32.91 -27.02 55.95
C MET A 4 31.64 -26.77 56.78
N PRO A 5 31.52 -25.60 57.43
CA PRO A 5 30.37 -25.30 58.27
C PRO A 5 29.09 -25.26 57.42
N VAL A 6 28.07 -26.03 57.83
CA VAL A 6 26.78 -26.21 57.16
C VAL A 6 26.08 -24.87 56.83
N LYS A 7 26.40 -23.79 57.56
CA LYS A 7 25.89 -22.44 57.32
C LYS A 7 26.40 -21.80 56.03
N ALA A 8 27.64 -22.06 55.60
CA ALA A 8 28.19 -21.50 54.35
C ALA A 8 27.50 -22.06 53.10
N ARG A 9 27.15 -23.36 53.12
CA ARG A 9 26.46 -24.02 51.99
C ARG A 9 25.04 -23.50 51.77
N ARG A 10 24.32 -23.12 52.85
CA ARG A 10 22.98 -22.50 52.76
C ARG A 10 23.03 -21.08 52.16
N GLY A 11 24.03 -20.27 52.55
CA GLY A 11 24.21 -18.94 51.97
C GLY A 11 24.53 -18.97 50.47
N VAL A 12 25.39 -19.92 50.05
CA VAL A 12 25.71 -20.13 48.63
C VAL A 12 24.49 -20.60 47.85
N ALA A 13 23.68 -21.52 48.39
CA ALA A 13 22.46 -21.98 47.74
C ALA A 13 21.44 -20.84 47.52
N ILE A 14 21.26 -19.96 48.51
CA ILE A 14 20.37 -18.78 48.39
C ILE A 14 20.89 -17.81 47.32
N ALA A 15 22.21 -17.55 47.29
CA ALA A 15 22.81 -16.69 46.27
C ALA A 15 22.66 -17.26 44.86
N VAL A 16 22.86 -18.57 44.68
CA VAL A 16 22.65 -19.25 43.39
C VAL A 16 21.20 -19.14 42.94
N VAL A 17 20.24 -19.40 43.84
CA VAL A 17 18.80 -19.26 43.52
C VAL A 17 18.45 -17.82 43.15
N LEU A 18 19.00 -16.82 43.85
CA LEU A 18 18.80 -15.41 43.50
C LEU A 18 19.34 -15.07 42.12
N VAL A 19 20.53 -15.54 41.76
CA VAL A 19 21.12 -15.32 40.42
C VAL A 19 20.28 -16.00 39.34
N PHE A 20 19.77 -17.20 39.58
CA PHE A 20 18.86 -17.86 38.65
C PHE A 20 17.52 -17.13 38.54
N CYS A 21 16.94 -16.68 39.65
CA CYS A 21 15.71 -15.90 39.64
C CYS A 21 15.88 -14.57 38.89
N THR A 22 16.98 -13.83 39.10
CA THR A 22 17.24 -12.59 38.36
C THR A 22 17.45 -12.87 36.87
N ALA A 23 18.19 -13.93 36.51
CA ALA A 23 18.37 -14.34 35.13
C ALA A 23 17.03 -14.68 34.45
N ILE A 24 16.17 -15.48 35.10
CA ILE A 24 14.84 -15.83 34.58
C ILE A 24 13.95 -14.59 34.41
N LEU A 25 13.97 -13.67 35.39
CA LEU A 25 13.20 -12.43 35.30
C LEU A 25 13.67 -11.51 34.17
N THR A 26 15.00 -11.40 33.96
CA THR A 26 15.54 -10.62 32.83
C THR A 26 15.15 -11.25 31.49
N LEU A 27 15.20 -12.58 31.37
CA LEU A 27 14.80 -13.30 30.16
C LEU A 27 13.32 -13.09 29.85
N LEU A 28 12.44 -13.23 30.85
CA LEU A 28 11.01 -12.96 30.73
C LEU A 28 10.73 -11.51 30.32
N GLY A 29 11.46 -10.55 30.91
CA GLY A 29 11.36 -9.13 30.56
C GLY A 29 11.67 -8.88 29.08
N ILE A 30 12.78 -9.42 28.59
CA ILE A 30 13.19 -9.31 27.18
C ILE A 30 12.14 -9.97 26.26
N LEU A 31 11.64 -11.15 26.62
CA LEU A 31 10.66 -11.88 25.82
C LEU A 31 9.32 -11.11 25.71
N LEU A 32 8.86 -10.51 26.80
CA LEU A 32 7.67 -9.66 26.80
C LEU A 32 7.86 -8.41 25.95
N MET A 33 9.02 -7.75 26.04
CA MET A 33 9.34 -6.58 25.20
C MET A 33 9.36 -6.94 23.72
N ASN A 34 10.06 -8.02 23.35
CA ASN A 34 10.13 -8.50 21.96
C ASN A 34 8.74 -8.88 21.43
N THR A 35 7.92 -9.56 22.22
CA THR A 35 6.56 -9.96 21.80
C THR A 35 5.67 -8.73 21.56
N ARG A 36 5.74 -7.71 22.43
CA ARG A 36 4.99 -6.46 22.26
C ARG A 36 5.45 -5.69 21.02
N GLN A 37 6.76 -5.62 20.80
CA GLN A 37 7.34 -4.99 19.61
C GLN A 37 6.93 -5.72 18.33
N GLN A 38 7.01 -7.05 18.31
CA GLN A 38 6.57 -7.87 17.18
C GLN A 38 5.09 -7.65 16.86
N ARG A 39 4.20 -7.70 17.85
CA ARG A 39 2.76 -7.43 17.65
C ARG A 39 2.51 -6.04 17.06
N GLY A 40 3.21 -5.02 17.55
CA GLY A 40 3.11 -3.66 17.00
C GLY A 40 3.58 -3.57 15.54
N THR A 41 4.70 -4.21 15.21
CA THR A 41 5.22 -4.25 13.83
C THR A 41 4.29 -5.01 12.89
N PHE A 42 3.78 -6.18 13.30
CA PHE A 42 2.85 -6.96 12.48
C PHE A 42 1.55 -6.22 12.22
N SER A 43 0.99 -5.52 13.21
CA SER A 43 -0.19 -4.68 13.03
C SER A 43 0.03 -3.60 11.98
N LYS A 44 1.17 -2.90 12.04
CA LYS A 44 1.52 -1.87 11.06
C LYS A 44 1.73 -2.46 9.66
N GLN A 45 2.42 -3.60 9.55
CA GLN A 45 2.63 -4.28 8.28
C GLN A 45 1.31 -4.77 7.68
N TYR A 46 0.39 -5.27 8.52
CA TYR A 46 -0.95 -5.68 8.11
C TYR A 46 -1.71 -4.52 7.47
N GLU A 47 -1.79 -3.37 8.15
CA GLU A 47 -2.46 -2.18 7.62
C GLU A 47 -1.81 -1.66 6.34
N GLN A 48 -0.47 -1.60 6.30
CA GLN A 48 0.26 -1.17 5.11
C GLN A 48 0.03 -2.10 3.92
N THR A 49 -0.04 -3.41 4.14
CA THR A 49 -0.30 -4.40 3.10
C THR A 49 -1.72 -4.24 2.55
N ARG A 50 -2.71 -4.05 3.43
CA ARG A 50 -4.10 -3.81 3.01
C ARG A 50 -4.26 -2.49 2.25
N ALA A 51 -3.60 -1.41 2.70
CA ALA A 51 -3.57 -0.14 1.98
C ALA A 51 -2.93 -0.29 0.59
N LEU A 52 -1.87 -1.09 0.46
CA LEU A 52 -1.24 -1.39 -0.82
C LEU A 52 -2.15 -2.22 -1.73
N MET A 53 -2.89 -3.19 -1.18
CA MET A 53 -3.89 -3.96 -1.93
C MET A 53 -5.00 -3.06 -2.50
N ALA A 54 -5.43 -2.06 -1.71
CA ALA A 54 -6.40 -1.06 -2.16
C ALA A 54 -5.84 -0.22 -3.33
N ALA A 55 -4.61 0.27 -3.20
CA ALA A 55 -3.93 1.01 -4.28
C ALA A 55 -3.78 0.15 -5.55
N ARG A 56 -3.41 -1.13 -5.41
CA ARG A 56 -3.30 -2.08 -6.52
C ARG A 56 -4.65 -2.31 -7.21
N SER A 57 -5.74 -2.33 -6.45
CA SER A 57 -7.10 -2.47 -6.99
C SER A 57 -7.47 -1.26 -7.85
N ALA A 58 -7.13 -0.04 -7.42
CA ALA A 58 -7.26 1.16 -8.24
C ALA A 58 -6.47 1.08 -9.55
N VAL A 59 -5.20 0.62 -9.50
CA VAL A 59 -4.37 0.45 -10.70
C VAL A 59 -4.99 -0.55 -11.67
N GLN A 60 -5.41 -1.72 -11.18
CA GLN A 60 -6.06 -2.75 -12.00
C GLN A 60 -7.34 -2.21 -12.66
N LEU A 61 -8.15 -1.46 -11.93
CA LEU A 61 -9.36 -0.84 -12.46
C LEU A 61 -9.03 0.21 -13.53
N ALA A 62 -7.99 1.03 -13.34
CA ALA A 62 -7.54 2.01 -14.32
C ALA A 62 -7.09 1.34 -15.62
N ILE A 63 -6.25 0.30 -15.51
CA ILE A 63 -5.80 -0.51 -16.65
C ILE A 63 -7.00 -1.13 -17.37
N TYR A 64 -7.95 -1.69 -16.62
CA TYR A 64 -9.16 -2.25 -17.20
C TYR A 64 -9.98 -1.20 -17.95
N LYS A 65 -10.20 -0.02 -17.37
CA LYS A 65 -10.93 1.09 -18.03
C LYS A 65 -10.25 1.51 -19.34
N TYR A 66 -8.91 1.60 -19.35
CA TYR A 66 -8.15 1.86 -20.59
C TYR A 66 -8.33 0.75 -21.63
N ARG A 67 -8.26 -0.52 -21.23
CA ARG A 67 -8.43 -1.65 -22.17
C ARG A 67 -9.82 -1.72 -22.79
N VAL A 68 -10.86 -1.34 -22.04
CA VAL A 68 -12.25 -1.34 -22.53
C VAL A 68 -12.55 -0.11 -23.37
N LEU A 69 -11.98 1.05 -23.03
CA LEU A 69 -12.24 2.34 -23.69
C LEU A 69 -10.94 3.03 -24.12
N PRO A 70 -10.12 2.41 -25.01
CA PRO A 70 -8.85 2.99 -25.40
C PRO A 70 -9.04 4.28 -26.21
N SER A 71 -10.04 4.35 -27.10
CA SER A 71 -10.34 5.52 -27.93
C SER A 71 -10.68 6.76 -27.10
N GLU A 72 -11.53 6.61 -26.08
CA GLU A 72 -11.89 7.69 -25.16
C GLU A 72 -10.67 8.20 -24.40
N TYR A 73 -9.80 7.29 -23.97
CA TYR A 73 -8.55 7.67 -23.32
C TYR A 73 -7.64 8.47 -24.26
N TYR A 74 -7.47 8.04 -25.51
CA TYR A 74 -6.66 8.78 -26.49
C TYR A 74 -7.19 10.19 -26.74
N ARG A 75 -8.51 10.38 -26.77
CA ARG A 75 -9.12 11.71 -26.86
C ARG A 75 -8.68 12.61 -25.70
N ILE A 76 -8.76 12.11 -24.47
CA ILE A 76 -8.32 12.83 -23.27
C ILE A 76 -6.81 13.12 -23.33
N HIS A 77 -6.02 12.15 -23.81
CA HIS A 77 -4.59 12.31 -23.95
C HIS A 77 -4.22 13.41 -24.97
N GLN A 78 -4.92 13.47 -26.11
CA GLN A 78 -4.74 14.53 -27.09
C GLN A 78 -5.10 15.91 -26.52
N MET A 79 -6.18 16.00 -25.73
CA MET A 79 -6.51 17.23 -25.01
C MET A 79 -5.41 17.61 -24.01
N ALA A 80 -4.83 16.64 -23.30
CA ALA A 80 -3.71 16.88 -22.38
C ALA A 80 -2.47 17.44 -23.12
N ILE A 81 -2.18 16.94 -24.32
CA ILE A 81 -1.09 17.47 -25.16
C ILE A 81 -1.41 18.90 -25.61
N ALA A 82 -2.65 19.17 -26.06
CA ALA A 82 -3.08 20.49 -26.49
C ALA A 82 -2.98 21.53 -25.37
N VAL A 83 -3.36 21.18 -24.14
CA VAL A 83 -3.22 22.04 -22.96
C VAL A 83 -1.74 22.30 -22.65
N LYS A 84 -0.88 21.27 -22.73
CA LYS A 84 0.58 21.46 -22.56
C LYS A 84 1.19 22.38 -23.63
N ALA A 85 0.60 22.42 -24.83
CA ALA A 85 0.99 23.33 -25.90
C ALA A 85 0.41 24.75 -25.76
N GLY A 86 -0.30 25.06 -24.68
CA GLY A 86 -0.88 26.38 -24.40
C GLY A 86 -2.37 26.53 -24.72
N GLY A 87 -3.09 25.43 -24.97
CA GLY A 87 -4.55 25.42 -25.12
C GLY A 87 -5.31 25.66 -23.81
N ASP A 88 -6.62 25.91 -23.90
CA ASP A 88 -7.50 26.14 -22.75
C ASP A 88 -7.64 24.86 -21.88
N PRO A 89 -7.29 24.91 -20.58
CA PRO A 89 -7.39 23.76 -19.69
C PRO A 89 -8.81 23.43 -19.23
N ALA A 90 -9.82 24.28 -19.44
CA ALA A 90 -11.16 24.11 -18.86
C ALA A 90 -11.82 22.79 -19.30
N GLU A 91 -11.87 22.54 -20.60
CA GLU A 91 -12.50 21.34 -21.17
C GLU A 91 -11.74 20.06 -20.80
N PHE A 92 -10.40 20.14 -20.79
CA PHE A 92 -9.54 19.04 -20.35
C PHE A 92 -9.79 18.67 -18.89
N ASN A 93 -9.86 19.65 -17.99
CA ASN A 93 -10.07 19.41 -16.56
C ASN A 93 -11.43 18.74 -16.30
N ILE A 94 -12.50 19.20 -16.96
CA ILE A 94 -13.83 18.59 -16.84
C ILE A 94 -13.80 17.14 -17.33
N THR A 95 -13.23 16.91 -18.51
CA THR A 95 -13.19 15.57 -19.11
C THR A 95 -12.32 14.63 -18.28
N ARG A 96 -11.18 15.11 -17.77
CA ARG A 96 -10.33 14.35 -16.84
C ARG A 96 -11.06 13.99 -15.55
N MET A 97 -11.80 14.92 -14.97
CA MET A 97 -12.58 14.66 -13.74
C MET A 97 -13.63 13.58 -13.97
N ILE A 98 -14.37 13.64 -15.08
CA ILE A 98 -15.35 12.60 -15.45
C ILE A 98 -14.65 11.25 -15.69
N TRP A 99 -13.50 11.26 -16.35
CA TRP A 99 -12.73 10.04 -16.58
C TRP A 99 -12.26 9.39 -15.28
N LEU A 100 -11.77 10.17 -14.33
CA LEU A 100 -11.30 9.68 -13.04
C LEU A 100 -12.43 9.36 -12.06
N HIS A 101 -13.64 9.87 -12.28
CA HIS A 101 -14.80 9.66 -11.40
C HIS A 101 -15.04 8.17 -11.08
N ASP A 102 -15.01 7.29 -12.08
CA ASP A 102 -15.26 5.86 -11.85
C ASP A 102 -14.14 5.15 -11.07
N LEU A 103 -12.99 5.80 -10.91
CA LEU A 103 -11.78 5.27 -10.29
C LEU A 103 -11.60 5.73 -8.83
N GLN A 104 -12.51 6.54 -8.29
CA GLN A 104 -12.47 7.01 -6.91
C GLN A 104 -13.54 6.31 -6.06
N THR A 105 -13.16 5.82 -4.88
CA THR A 105 -14.10 5.18 -3.94
C THR A 105 -15.07 6.16 -3.27
N GLU A 106 -14.78 7.46 -3.31
CA GLU A 106 -15.62 8.52 -2.74
C GLU A 106 -16.96 8.65 -3.47
N HIS A 107 -17.01 8.29 -4.75
CA HIS A 107 -18.20 8.41 -5.57
C HIS A 107 -19.06 7.16 -5.45
N ALA A 108 -20.30 7.33 -4.97
CA ALA A 108 -21.26 6.24 -4.84
C ALA A 108 -21.62 5.63 -6.21
N ASN A 109 -21.96 4.35 -6.22
CA ASN A 109 -22.37 3.58 -7.41
C ASN A 109 -21.33 3.44 -8.53
N THR A 110 -20.07 3.79 -8.29
CA THR A 110 -18.97 3.55 -9.24
C THR A 110 -18.41 2.12 -9.15
N PRO A 111 -17.69 1.64 -10.18
CA PRO A 111 -16.92 0.40 -10.07
C PRO A 111 -15.95 0.40 -8.88
N ALA A 112 -15.29 1.52 -8.58
CA ALA A 112 -14.44 1.67 -7.41
C ALA A 112 -15.21 1.45 -6.10
N ALA A 113 -16.41 2.04 -5.94
CA ALA A 113 -17.24 1.83 -4.76
C ALA A 113 -17.68 0.37 -4.58
N LYS A 114 -17.99 -0.35 -5.68
CA LYS A 114 -18.32 -1.79 -5.63
C LYS A 114 -17.14 -2.64 -5.17
N ILE A 115 -15.93 -2.34 -5.66
CA ILE A 115 -14.71 -3.02 -5.22
C ILE A 115 -14.45 -2.72 -3.74
N LYS A 116 -14.61 -1.48 -3.29
CA LYS A 116 -14.52 -1.11 -1.86
C LYS A 116 -15.46 -1.97 -1.01
N GLN A 117 -16.74 -2.06 -1.38
CA GLN A 117 -17.72 -2.89 -0.67
C GLN A 117 -17.29 -4.35 -0.60
N HIS A 118 -16.70 -4.88 -1.69
CA HIS A 118 -16.22 -6.26 -1.71
C HIS A 118 -15.00 -6.48 -0.80
N LEU A 119 -14.06 -5.52 -0.77
CA LEU A 119 -12.89 -5.56 0.12
C LEU A 119 -13.31 -5.49 1.59
N GLU A 120 -14.29 -4.64 1.91
CA GLU A 120 -14.84 -4.48 3.27
C GLU A 120 -15.68 -5.68 3.71
N ALA A 121 -16.36 -6.38 2.78
CA ALA A 121 -17.07 -7.61 3.10
C ALA A 121 -16.11 -8.75 3.48
N GLY A 122 -14.90 -8.78 2.89
CA GLY A 122 -13.91 -9.84 3.13
C GLY A 122 -12.90 -9.54 4.25
N ALA A 123 -12.89 -8.32 4.80
CA ALA A 123 -11.92 -7.92 5.82
C ALA A 123 -12.53 -6.89 6.79
N ALA A 124 -12.27 -7.08 8.08
CA ALA A 124 -12.68 -6.11 9.10
C ALA A 124 -11.84 -4.82 8.99
N GLY A 125 -12.41 -3.77 8.40
CA GLY A 125 -11.84 -2.43 8.33
C GLY A 125 -12.43 -1.60 7.19
N ILE A 126 -12.01 -0.35 7.09
CA ILE A 126 -12.47 0.60 6.08
C ILE A 126 -11.40 0.71 4.99
N PHE A 127 -11.81 0.55 3.73
CA PHE A 127 -10.93 0.71 2.58
C PHE A 127 -11.30 1.96 1.79
N ASP A 128 -10.30 2.71 1.35
CA ASP A 128 -10.48 3.78 0.37
C ASP A 128 -9.36 3.72 -0.65
N PHE A 129 -9.63 4.08 -1.90
CA PHE A 129 -8.60 4.13 -2.93
C PHE A 129 -9.03 5.02 -4.09
N GLY A 130 -8.04 5.43 -4.87
CA GLY A 130 -8.24 6.32 -5.99
C GLY A 130 -7.06 6.36 -6.93
N VAL A 131 -7.27 6.97 -8.10
CA VAL A 131 -6.22 7.24 -9.09
C VAL A 131 -5.93 8.74 -9.11
N GLU A 132 -4.67 9.11 -8.90
CA GLU A 132 -4.17 10.49 -8.92
C GLU A 132 -3.76 10.92 -10.34
N GLU A 133 -2.95 10.08 -10.99
CA GLU A 133 -2.38 10.37 -12.31
C GLU A 133 -2.59 9.18 -13.25
N PHE A 134 -2.90 9.48 -14.51
CA PHE A 134 -3.20 8.50 -15.53
C PHE A 134 -2.73 9.01 -16.90
N ASP A 135 -1.44 8.81 -17.19
CA ASP A 135 -0.78 9.40 -18.34
C ASP A 135 -0.19 8.35 -19.29
N LEU A 136 -0.14 8.67 -20.58
CA LEU A 136 0.65 7.95 -21.57
C LEU A 136 2.04 8.58 -21.64
N VAL A 137 3.07 7.74 -21.57
CA VAL A 137 4.48 8.12 -21.57
C VAL A 137 5.21 7.27 -22.60
N SER A 138 5.73 7.91 -23.64
CA SER A 138 6.62 7.26 -24.59
C SER A 138 8.05 7.27 -24.05
N ARG A 139 8.73 6.13 -24.11
CA ARG A 139 10.16 6.01 -23.78
C ARG A 139 10.90 5.36 -24.95
N THR A 140 12.04 5.93 -25.30
CA THR A 140 12.95 5.32 -26.28
C THR A 140 13.88 4.36 -25.56
N LEU A 141 13.73 3.06 -25.82
CA LEU A 141 14.57 1.99 -25.30
C LEU A 141 15.23 1.29 -26.47
N GLN A 142 16.57 1.27 -26.47
CA GLN A 142 17.38 0.54 -27.47
C GLN A 142 17.03 0.86 -28.94
N GLY A 143 16.68 2.11 -29.24
CA GLY A 143 16.37 2.56 -30.61
C GLY A 143 14.91 2.37 -31.03
N TYR A 144 14.05 1.79 -30.18
CA TYR A 144 12.62 1.68 -30.42
C TYR A 144 11.84 2.57 -29.44
N ASN A 145 10.80 3.24 -29.93
CA ASN A 145 9.85 3.97 -29.08
C ASN A 145 8.80 2.99 -28.58
N GLN A 146 8.67 2.88 -27.27
CA GLN A 146 7.64 2.10 -26.60
C GLN A 146 6.75 3.01 -25.78
N ASP A 147 5.44 2.76 -25.83
CA ASP A 147 4.46 3.52 -25.09
C ASP A 147 4.07 2.80 -23.80
N TYR A 148 4.07 3.56 -22.72
CA TYR A 148 3.75 3.09 -21.39
C TYR A 148 2.60 3.89 -20.81
N LEU A 149 1.71 3.18 -20.14
CA LEU A 149 0.65 3.75 -19.34
C LEU A 149 1.17 3.92 -17.91
N ARG A 150 1.37 5.17 -17.49
CA ARG A 150 1.73 5.52 -16.12
C ARG A 150 0.46 5.73 -15.31
N VAL A 151 0.24 4.86 -14.33
CA VAL A 151 -0.89 4.98 -13.39
C VAL A 151 -0.33 5.19 -12.00
N ARG A 152 -0.66 6.33 -11.39
CA ARG A 152 -0.37 6.62 -9.99
C ARG A 152 -1.66 6.52 -9.19
N ALA A 153 -1.71 5.56 -8.29
CA ALA A 153 -2.85 5.29 -7.44
C ALA A 153 -2.49 5.43 -5.96
N TRP A 154 -3.51 5.63 -5.14
CA TRP A 154 -3.40 5.57 -3.69
C TRP A 154 -4.45 4.62 -3.13
N GLY A 155 -4.16 4.10 -1.95
CA GLY A 155 -5.03 3.25 -1.18
C GLY A 155 -4.86 3.52 0.30
N SER A 156 -5.93 3.31 1.06
CA SER A 156 -6.00 3.54 2.49
C SER A 156 -6.71 2.36 3.15
N PHE A 157 -6.22 1.96 4.31
CA PHE A 157 -6.90 1.01 5.18
C PHE A 157 -6.84 1.52 6.61
N ASN A 158 -8.01 1.70 7.24
CA ASN A 158 -8.15 2.25 8.60
C ASN A 158 -7.33 3.55 8.84
N GLY A 159 -7.20 4.39 7.82
CA GLY A 159 -6.44 5.66 7.88
C GLY A 159 -4.96 5.56 7.52
N THR A 160 -4.40 4.35 7.38
CA THR A 160 -3.04 4.16 6.85
C THR A 160 -3.06 4.26 5.33
N ARG A 161 -2.48 5.33 4.76
CA ARG A 161 -2.40 5.56 3.30
C ARG A 161 -1.08 5.05 2.70
N LYS A 162 -1.17 4.48 1.51
CA LYS A 162 -0.05 4.10 0.63
C LYS A 162 -0.32 4.55 -0.80
N THR A 163 0.74 4.91 -1.50
CA THR A 163 0.73 5.24 -2.92
C THR A 163 1.48 4.17 -3.69
N LEU A 164 1.03 3.91 -4.92
CA LEU A 164 1.63 2.98 -5.85
C LEU A 164 1.68 3.64 -7.22
N GLU A 165 2.82 3.60 -7.86
CA GLU A 165 2.99 4.00 -9.26
C GLU A 165 3.35 2.75 -10.07
N GLU A 166 2.60 2.50 -11.14
CA GLU A 166 2.82 1.37 -12.04
C GLU A 166 2.94 1.88 -13.47
N LEU A 167 3.96 1.39 -14.17
CA LEU A 167 4.17 1.59 -15.60
C LEU A 167 3.76 0.31 -16.32
N VAL A 168 2.76 0.41 -17.18
CA VAL A 168 2.23 -0.73 -17.93
C VAL A 168 2.55 -0.53 -19.40
N GLU A 169 3.29 -1.46 -19.99
CA GLU A 169 3.55 -1.45 -21.42
C GLU A 169 2.23 -1.64 -22.19
N VAL A 170 1.99 -0.78 -23.19
CA VAL A 170 0.79 -0.83 -24.02
C VAL A 170 1.19 -0.78 -25.48
N GLN A 171 0.76 -1.80 -26.24
CA GLN A 171 0.84 -1.75 -27.69
C GLN A 171 -0.30 -0.89 -28.21
N ILE A 172 0.04 0.25 -28.80
CA ILE A 172 -0.93 1.06 -29.53
C ILE A 172 -1.24 0.30 -30.82
N ALA A 173 -2.45 -0.24 -30.94
CA ALA A 173 -2.92 -0.78 -32.21
C ALA A 173 -2.97 0.37 -33.23
N GLN A 174 -2.19 0.25 -34.30
CA GLN A 174 -2.20 1.16 -35.45
C GLN A 174 -3.48 1.02 -36.26
#